data_AF-A0A645CKD4-F1
#
_entry.id   AF-A0A645CKD4-F1
#
_cell.length_a   1.000
_cell.length_b   1.000
_cell.length_c   1.000
_cell.angle_alpha   90.00
_cell.angle_beta   90.00
_cell.angle_gamma   90.00
#
_symmetry.space_group_name_H-M   'P 1'
#
loop_
_entity.id
_entity.type
_entity.pdbx_description
1 polymer ?
#
loop_
_entity_poly.entity_id
_entity_poly.type
_entity_poly.pdbx_seq_one_letter_code
_entity_poly.pdbx_strand_id
1 'polypeptide(L)'
;MAALISWGIALFEYLLQVPANRIGHAGGVSLAQLKVMQEVITLSVFVPFALFYMNESLRWNHLAAGVCLVLAVVFVFGFGK
;
A
#
# COMPACT_ATOMS: atom_id res chain seq x y z
N MET A 1 15.07 2.75 -18.51
CA MET A 1 15.17 1.76 -17.42
C MET A 1 14.12 1.93 -16.32
N ALA A 2 13.86 3.14 -15.83
CA ALA A 2 12.89 3.40 -14.74
C ALA A 2 11.49 2.78 -14.96
N ALA A 3 10.93 2.89 -16.18
CA ALA A 3 9.60 2.34 -16.49
C ALA A 3 9.51 0.82 -16.36
N LEU A 4 10.54 0.07 -16.77
CA LEU A 4 10.55 -1.40 -16.67
C LEU A 4 10.63 -1.87 -15.21
N ILE A 5 11.39 -1.16 -14.38
CA ILE A 5 11.50 -1.47 -12.94
C ILE A 5 10.18 -1.17 -12.24
N SER A 6 9.58 0.00 -12.52
CA SER A 6 8.27 0.39 -11.97
C SER A 6 7.17 -0.59 -12.36
N TRP A 7 7.10 -1.00 -13.64
CA TRP A 7 6.15 -2.00 -14.11
C TRP A 7 6.40 -3.40 -13.56
N GLY A 8 7.67 -3.79 -13.36
CA GLY A 8 8.01 -5.05 -12.71
C GLY A 8 7.50 -5.12 -11.28
N ILE A 9 7.69 -4.04 -10.50
CA ILE A 9 7.18 -3.93 -9.11
C ILE A 9 5.65 -4.02 -9.10
N ALA A 10 4.97 -3.26 -9.96
CA ALA A 10 3.50 -3.30 -10.06
C ALA A 10 2.96 -4.69 -10.43
N LEU A 11 3.67 -5.42 -11.29
CA LEU A 11 3.27 -6.76 -11.71
C LEU A 11 3.42 -7.79 -10.58
N PHE A 12 4.52 -7.73 -9.80
CA PHE A 12 4.69 -8.56 -8.61
C PHE A 12 3.64 -8.25 -7.53
N GLU A 13 3.35 -6.98 -7.32
CA GLU A 13 2.31 -6.54 -6.40
C GLU A 13 0.94 -7.12 -6.78
N TYR A 14 0.54 -7.02 -8.04
CA TYR A 14 -0.72 -7.60 -8.53
C TYR A 14 -0.75 -9.13 -8.38
N LEU A 15 0.35 -9.81 -8.69
CA LEU A 15 0.46 -11.27 -8.55
C LEU A 15 0.26 -11.73 -7.10
N LEU A 16 0.71 -10.96 -6.12
CA LEU A 16 0.52 -11.26 -4.70
C LEU A 16 -0.86 -10.81 -4.20
N GLN A 17 -1.42 -9.74 -4.75
CA GLN A 17 -2.71 -9.19 -4.37
C GLN A 17 -3.87 -10.13 -4.70
N VAL A 18 -3.87 -10.78 -5.87
CA VAL A 18 -4.95 -11.70 -6.28
C VAL A 18 -5.13 -12.88 -5.32
N PRO A 19 -4.09 -13.66 -4.94
CA PRO A 19 -4.24 -14.73 -3.96
C PRO A 19 -4.51 -14.18 -2.54
N ALA A 20 -3.90 -13.06 -2.15
CA ALA A 20 -4.13 -12.45 -0.84
C ALA A 20 -5.59 -12.00 -0.67
N ASN A 21 -6.20 -11.40 -1.69
CA ASN A 21 -7.61 -11.02 -1.67
C ASN A 21 -8.52 -12.25 -1.56
N ARG A 22 -8.18 -13.36 -2.24
CA ARG A 22 -8.95 -14.60 -2.17
C ARG A 22 -8.89 -15.26 -0.78
N ILE A 23 -7.69 -15.32 -0.18
CA ILE A 23 -7.48 -15.87 1.16
C ILE A 23 -8.14 -14.98 2.22
N GLY A 24 -7.94 -13.67 2.13
CA GLY A 24 -8.52 -12.72 3.07
C GLY A 24 -10.05 -12.70 3.04
N HIS A 25 -10.65 -12.80 1.85
CA HIS A 25 -12.10 -12.91 1.73
C HIS A 25 -12.63 -14.22 2.33
N ALA A 26 -11.90 -15.33 2.18
CA ALA A 26 -12.23 -16.59 2.83
C ALA A 26 -12.03 -16.56 4.37
N GLY A 27 -11.12 -15.73 4.87
CA GLY A 27 -10.84 -15.52 6.30
C GLY A 27 -11.79 -14.54 7.00
N GLY A 28 -12.85 -14.07 6.33
CA GLY A 28 -13.83 -13.14 6.90
C GLY A 28 -13.43 -11.66 6.83
N VAL A 29 -12.37 -11.31 6.10
CA VAL A 29 -11.98 -9.91 5.88
C VAL A 29 -12.85 -9.30 4.78
N SER A 30 -13.40 -8.12 5.05
CA SER A 30 -14.24 -7.44 4.07
C SER A 30 -13.42 -6.95 2.87
N LEU A 31 -14.08 -6.80 1.72
CA LEU A 31 -13.43 -6.30 0.50
C LEU A 31 -12.84 -4.89 0.69
N ALA A 32 -13.47 -4.08 1.55
CA ALA A 32 -12.97 -2.75 1.93
C ALA A 32 -11.66 -2.82 2.74
N GLN A 33 -11.58 -3.73 3.72
CA GLN A 33 -10.36 -3.95 4.51
C GLN A 33 -9.21 -4.45 3.64
N LEU A 34 -9.49 -5.36 2.70
CA LEU A 34 -8.48 -5.86 1.75
C LEU A 34 -7.95 -4.74 0.85
N LYS A 35 -8.83 -3.86 0.37
CA LYS A 35 -8.42 -2.73 -0.46
C LYS A 35 -7.53 -1.75 0.30
N VAL A 36 -7.88 -1.44 1.55
CA VAL A 36 -7.07 -0.55 2.40
C VAL A 36 -5.71 -1.16 2.69
N MET A 37 -5.65 -2.46 2.99
CA MET A 37 -4.39 -3.16 3.18
C MET A 37 -3.51 -3.13 1.93
N GLN A 38 -4.12 -3.25 0.74
CA GLN A 38 -3.38 -3.14 -0.52
C GLN A 38 -2.81 -1.73 -0.72
N GLU A 39 -3.61 -0.67 -0.56
CA GLU A 39 -3.11 0.72 -0.71
C GLU A 39 -1.95 1.01 0.24
N VAL A 40 -1.98 0.47 1.46
CA VAL A 40 -0.88 0.58 2.43
C VAL A 40 0.37 -0.12 1.92
N ILE A 41 0.25 -1.34 1.40
CA ILE A 41 1.39 -2.09 0.82
C ILE A 41 1.96 -1.33 -0.39
N THR A 42 1.12 -0.89 -1.32
CA THR A 42 1.52 -0.12 -2.51
C THR A 42 2.29 1.12 -2.13
N LEU A 43 1.76 1.92 -1.21
CA LEU A 43 2.42 3.14 -0.76
C LEU A 43 3.70 2.85 0.03
N SER A 44 3.74 1.78 0.82
CA SER A 44 4.95 1.38 1.56
C SER A 44 6.11 0.99 0.66
N VAL A 45 5.85 0.43 -0.53
CA VAL A 45 6.86 0.09 -1.54
C VAL A 45 7.20 1.33 -2.39
N PHE A 46 6.20 2.15 -2.71
CA PHE A 46 6.36 3.34 -3.54
C PHE A 46 7.16 4.45 -2.84
N VAL A 47 6.98 4.66 -1.54
CA VAL A 47 7.68 5.73 -0.80
C VAL A 47 9.20 5.54 -0.82
N PRO A 48 9.78 4.37 -0.44
CA PRO A 48 11.21 4.11 -0.60
C PRO A 48 11.69 4.27 -2.04
N PHE A 49 10.91 3.83 -3.04
CA PHE A 49 11.26 4.04 -4.45
C PHE A 49 11.35 5.54 -4.79
N ALA A 50 10.38 6.36 -4.38
CA ALA A 50 10.41 7.80 -4.62
C ALA A 50 11.62 8.48 -3.93
N LEU A 51 11.97 8.05 -2.72
CA LEU A 51 13.08 8.63 -1.96
C LEU A 51 14.45 8.20 -2.49
N PHE A 52 14.65 6.90 -2.69
CA PHE A 52 15.96 6.35 -3.07
C PHE A 52 16.23 6.41 -4.56
N TYR A 53 15.21 6.20 -5.41
CA TYR A 53 15.37 6.14 -6.86
C TYR A 53 15.11 7.49 -7.54
N MET A 54 14.07 8.22 -7.15
CA MET A 54 13.76 9.54 -7.73
C MET A 54 14.45 10.70 -7.02
N ASN A 55 15.12 10.47 -5.88
CA ASN A 55 15.76 11.51 -5.07
C ASN A 55 14.78 12.65 -4.67
N GLU A 56 13.47 12.35 -4.58
CA GLU A 56 12.49 13.30 -4.07
C GLU A 56 12.81 13.60 -2.60
N SER A 57 12.91 14.89 -2.27
CA SER A 57 13.18 15.29 -0.89
C SER A 57 11.95 15.00 -0.03
N LEU A 58 12.14 14.30 1.10
CA LEU A 58 11.12 14.10 2.14
C LEU A 58 10.61 15.46 2.65
N ARG A 59 9.60 16.00 1.96
CA ARG A 59 8.88 17.20 2.39
C ARG A 59 7.89 16.81 3.48
N TRP A 60 7.54 17.76 4.36
CA TRP A 60 6.55 17.58 5.43
C TRP A 60 5.24 16.90 4.97
N ASN A 61 4.85 17.10 3.72
CA ASN A 61 3.69 16.45 3.11
C ASN A 61 3.79 14.91 3.08
N HIS A 62 4.97 14.33 2.94
CA HIS A 62 5.16 12.87 2.94
C HIS A 62 4.94 12.28 4.33
N LEU A 63 5.40 13.00 5.36
CA LEU A 63 5.16 12.65 6.76
C LEU A 63 3.67 12.76 7.10
N ALA A 64 3.01 13.84 6.68
CA ALA A 64 1.56 14.00 6.85
C ALA A 64 0.78 12.90 6.10
N ALA A 65 1.17 12.54 4.88
CA ALA A 65 0.58 11.44 4.12
C ALA A 65 0.76 10.09 4.83
N GLY A 66 1.95 9.82 5.38
CA GLY A 66 2.21 8.62 6.18
C GLY A 66 1.32 8.54 7.43
N VAL A 67 1.15 9.66 8.14
CA VAL A 67 0.24 9.74 9.30
C VAL A 67 -1.22 9.52 8.88
N CYS A 68 -1.67 10.11 7.77
CA CYS A 68 -3.02 9.86 7.23
C CYS A 68 -3.24 8.38 6.87
N LEU A 69 -2.23 7.67 6.37
CA LEU A 69 -2.32 6.24 6.10
C LEU A 69 -2.45 5.41 7.37
N VAL A 70 -1.67 5.74 8.40
CA VAL A 70 -1.80 5.07 9.71
C VAL A 70 -3.20 5.29 10.28
N LEU A 71 -3.73 6.51 10.18
CA LEU A 71 -5.11 6.81 10.59
C LEU A 71 -6.13 6.01 9.78
N ALA A 72 -5.96 5.86 8.47
CA ALA A 72 -6.85 5.05 7.64
C ALA A 72 -6.87 3.57 8.08
N VAL A 73 -5.71 3.01 8.43
CA VAL A 73 -5.63 1.64 9.00
C VAL A 73 -6.36 1.56 10.34
N VAL A 74 -6.14 2.52 11.23
CA VAL A 74 -6.80 2.57 12.55
C VAL A 74 -8.32 2.68 12.40
N PHE A 75 -8.84 3.47 11.46
CA PHE A 75 -10.28 3.57 11.22
C PHE A 75 -10.88 2.26 10.70
N VAL A 76 -10.21 1.63 9.75
CA VAL A 76 -10.74 0.46 9.03
C VAL A 76 -10.64 -0.83 9.85
N PHE A 77 -9.67 -0.94 10.75
CA PHE A 77 -9.47 -2.12 11.60
C PHE A 77 -9.80 -1.90 13.08
N GLY A 78 -9.73 -0.67 13.59
CA GLY A 78 -9.89 -0.35 15.01
C GLY A 78 -11.33 -0.01 15.43
N PHE A 79 -12.13 0.59 14.55
CA PHE A 79 -13.53 0.97 14.86
C PHE A 79 -14.58 -0.04 14.40
N GLY A 80 -14.18 -1.09 13.66
CA GLY A 80 -15.07 -2.11 13.10
C GLY A 80 -15.25 -3.35 13.97
N LYS A 81 -15.09 -3.24 15.30
CA LYS A 81 -15.35 -4.32 16.27
C LYS A 81 -16.60 -4.02 17.08
#